data_AF-A0A4Y7JTM5-F1
#
_entry.id   AF-A0A4Y7JTM5-F1
#
_cell.length_a   1.000
_cell.length_b   1.000
_cell.length_c   1.000
_cell.angle_alpha   90.00
_cell.angle_beta   90.00
_cell.angle_gamma   90.00
#
_symmetry.space_group_name_H-M   'P 1'
#
loop_
_entity.id
_entity.type
_entity.pdbx_description
1 polymer ?
#
loop_
_entity_poly.entity_id
_entity_poly.type
_entity_poly.pdbx_seq_one_letter_code
_entity_poly.pdbx_strand_id
1 'polypeptide(L)'
;MLVIHILNYIKFYARGVIPLSKELEYFKEYMKKLSAFAGQDKAMETIRESLYMVSVGTDDFLENYYFVPGRSIQFTNILYGLGARKILLSGIPPAGCLPIARTVNNFVERTCKEDANEACKDFNDKLQNLVRNLNKELGGIILIYVDIYYHVSSILFTILNYTPTGTYEFASLCRAGRCIPLSKELEYFKDYQDKLIAFVGQDKVIETIRESLYMVSVGTNDFLENYYFVPGRSIQFMVDEYTNFLIGIAKTFLTDLYGLGARKILLSGIPPGGCLP
;
A
#
# COMPACT_ATOMS: atom_id res chain seq x y z
N MET A 1 -2.77 15.82 -7.43
CA MET A 1 -1.72 14.80 -7.22
C MET A 1 -2.33 13.46 -7.51
N LEU A 2 -2.01 12.86 -8.66
CA LEU A 2 -2.44 11.50 -8.99
C LEU A 2 -1.44 10.55 -8.32
N VAL A 3 -1.95 9.54 -7.60
CA VAL A 3 -1.13 8.47 -7.02
C VAL A 3 -1.40 7.22 -7.81
N ILE A 4 -0.39 6.76 -8.55
CA ILE A 4 -0.48 5.53 -9.34
C ILE A 4 0.15 4.43 -8.49
N HIS A 5 -0.69 3.55 -7.97
CA HIS A 5 -0.27 2.38 -7.21
C HIS A 5 -0.05 1.22 -8.19
N ILE A 6 1.19 0.75 -8.29
CA ILE A 6 1.56 -0.38 -9.13
C ILE A 6 1.95 -1.51 -8.18
N LEU A 7 1.14 -2.57 -8.16
CA LEU A 7 1.26 -3.67 -7.22
C LEU A 7 1.76 -4.89 -7.99
N ASN A 8 3.04 -5.25 -7.80
CA ASN A 8 3.52 -6.49 -8.37
C ASN A 8 2.98 -7.67 -7.57
N TYR A 9 2.28 -8.56 -8.25
CA TYR A 9 1.87 -9.86 -7.73
C TYR A 9 2.26 -10.91 -8.79
N ILE A 10 3.13 -11.85 -8.45
CA ILE A 10 3.40 -13.05 -9.25
C ILE A 10 2.84 -14.27 -8.49
N LYS A 11 2.49 -15.31 -9.24
CA LYS A 11 1.31 -16.17 -9.08
C LYS A 11 1.67 -17.58 -8.56
N PHE A 12 0.92 -18.10 -7.57
CA PHE A 12 0.11 -19.33 -7.74
C PHE A 12 -1.07 -19.49 -6.75
N TYR A 13 -2.31 -19.42 -7.30
CA TYR A 13 -3.56 -20.15 -6.96
C TYR A 13 -4.85 -19.33 -7.16
N ALA A 14 -4.78 -18.00 -7.24
CA ALA A 14 -5.94 -17.18 -7.60
C ALA A 14 -5.92 -16.80 -9.10
N ARG A 15 -6.97 -17.15 -9.84
CA ARG A 15 -7.26 -16.55 -11.16
C ARG A 15 -7.66 -15.09 -10.89
N GLY A 16 -6.87 -14.10 -11.32
CA GLY A 16 -7.28 -12.68 -11.20
C GLY A 16 -6.18 -11.61 -11.09
N VAL A 17 -4.89 -11.98 -11.05
CA VAL A 17 -3.80 -11.02 -10.83
C VAL A 17 -3.23 -10.44 -12.14
N ILE A 18 -2.99 -9.12 -12.18
CA ILE A 18 -2.43 -8.38 -13.32
C ILE A 18 -0.88 -8.41 -13.27
N PRO A 19 -0.18 -8.96 -14.27
CA PRO A 19 1.29 -8.95 -14.32
C PRO A 19 1.88 -7.54 -14.49
N LEU A 20 3.09 -7.29 -13.99
CA LEU A 20 3.81 -6.00 -14.15
C LEU A 20 3.89 -5.50 -15.60
N SER A 21 4.09 -6.42 -16.56
CA SER A 21 4.09 -6.08 -17.99
C SER A 21 2.73 -5.56 -18.46
N LYS A 22 1.64 -6.08 -17.89
CA LYS A 22 0.27 -5.67 -18.18
C LYS A 22 -0.10 -4.39 -17.45
N GLU A 23 0.34 -4.20 -16.21
CA GLU A 23 0.21 -2.92 -15.49
C GLU A 23 0.88 -1.78 -16.28
N LEU A 24 2.06 -2.03 -16.84
CA LEU A 24 2.75 -1.08 -17.71
C LEU A 24 1.97 -0.80 -19.01
N GLU A 25 1.35 -1.81 -19.59
CA GLU A 25 0.49 -1.65 -20.78
C GLU A 25 -0.71 -0.76 -20.46
N TYR A 26 -1.41 -1.01 -19.35
CA TYR A 26 -2.51 -0.17 -18.88
C TYR A 26 -2.07 1.25 -18.59
N PHE A 27 -0.90 1.44 -18.01
CA PHE A 27 -0.35 2.78 -17.78
C PHE A 27 -0.10 3.51 -19.11
N LYS A 28 0.49 2.84 -20.10
CA LYS A 28 0.67 3.42 -21.45
C LYS A 28 -0.65 3.73 -22.13
N GLU A 29 -1.67 2.90 -21.95
CA GLU A 29 -3.02 3.17 -22.46
C GLU A 29 -3.65 4.39 -21.77
N TYR A 30 -3.51 4.50 -20.45
CA TYR A 30 -3.93 5.66 -19.68
C TYR A 30 -3.25 6.93 -20.17
N MET A 31 -1.93 6.92 -20.41
CA MET A 31 -1.21 8.06 -20.98
C MET A 31 -1.81 8.50 -22.32
N LYS A 32 -2.14 7.55 -23.21
CA LYS A 32 -2.79 7.87 -24.49
C LYS A 32 -4.15 8.52 -24.30
N LYS A 33 -4.99 7.99 -23.41
CA LYS A 33 -6.32 8.55 -23.09
C LYS A 33 -6.20 9.94 -22.49
N LEU A 34 -5.25 10.13 -21.57
CA LEU A 34 -4.98 11.42 -20.94
C LEU A 34 -4.53 12.46 -21.97
N SER A 35 -3.62 12.11 -22.88
CA SER A 35 -3.20 13.00 -23.97
C SER A 35 -4.34 13.34 -24.92
N ALA A 36 -5.22 12.38 -25.24
CA ALA A 36 -6.39 12.63 -26.09
C ALA A 36 -7.41 13.57 -25.44
N PHE A 37 -7.58 13.48 -24.11
CA PHE A 37 -8.54 14.29 -23.36
C PHE A 37 -8.01 15.68 -22.98
N ALA A 38 -6.78 15.76 -22.46
CA ALA A 38 -6.22 16.97 -21.86
C ALA A 38 -5.20 17.71 -22.76
N GLY A 39 -4.78 17.10 -23.87
CA GLY A 39 -3.66 17.57 -24.69
C GLY A 39 -2.31 17.03 -24.21
N GLN A 40 -1.34 16.93 -25.13
CA GLN A 40 -0.04 16.31 -24.86
C GLN A 40 0.75 16.98 -23.74
N ASP A 41 0.85 18.32 -23.76
CA ASP A 41 1.65 19.07 -22.78
C ASP A 41 1.11 18.88 -21.36
N LYS A 42 -0.21 19.01 -21.20
CA LYS A 42 -0.89 18.85 -19.91
C LYS A 42 -0.87 17.42 -19.41
N ALA A 43 -0.95 16.44 -20.32
CA ALA A 43 -0.78 15.03 -19.98
C ALA A 43 0.63 14.76 -19.47
N MET A 44 1.67 15.24 -20.16
CA MET A 44 3.06 15.05 -19.72
C MET A 44 3.38 15.78 -18.42
N GLU A 45 2.83 16.98 -18.21
CA GLU A 45 2.90 17.66 -16.91
C GLU A 45 2.28 16.83 -15.79
N THR A 46 1.08 16.28 -16.03
CA THR A 46 0.40 15.40 -15.07
C THR A 46 1.25 14.18 -14.74
N ILE A 47 1.80 13.50 -15.74
CA ILE A 47 2.66 12.32 -15.58
C ILE A 47 3.92 12.66 -14.79
N ARG A 48 4.54 13.81 -15.05
CA ARG A 48 5.74 14.28 -14.36
C ARG A 48 5.47 14.62 -12.89
N GLU A 49 4.34 15.27 -12.59
CA GLU A 49 4.00 15.74 -11.25
C GLU A 49 3.37 14.67 -10.35
N SER A 50 2.93 13.55 -10.94
CA SER A 50 2.34 12.41 -10.24
C SER A 50 3.34 11.66 -9.36
N LEU A 51 2.83 11.07 -8.28
CA LEU A 51 3.58 10.17 -7.41
C LEU A 51 3.30 8.73 -7.83
N TYR A 52 4.34 7.97 -8.10
CA TYR A 52 4.26 6.56 -8.47
C TYR A 52 4.70 5.72 -7.28
N MET A 53 3.83 4.86 -6.79
CA MET A 53 4.18 3.91 -5.73
C MET A 53 4.38 2.54 -6.35
N VAL A 54 5.58 2.00 -6.16
CA VAL A 54 6.00 0.70 -6.67
C VAL A 54 6.28 -0.18 -5.46
N SER A 55 5.39 -1.14 -5.23
CA SER A 55 5.58 -2.20 -4.25
C SER A 55 5.92 -3.48 -5.00
N VAL A 56 7.15 -3.95 -4.84
CA VAL A 56 7.65 -5.15 -5.51
C VAL A 56 8.31 -6.00 -4.46
N GLY A 57 7.83 -7.22 -4.28
CA GLY A 57 8.62 -8.23 -3.59
C GLY A 57 7.87 -9.19 -2.70
N THR A 58 6.78 -8.84 -2.01
CA THR A 58 6.22 -9.78 -1.01
C THR A 58 5.83 -11.14 -1.61
N ASP A 59 5.14 -11.16 -2.76
CA ASP A 59 4.81 -12.42 -3.45
C ASP A 59 6.01 -13.02 -4.19
N ASP A 60 6.84 -12.19 -4.82
CA ASP A 60 8.05 -12.66 -5.52
C ASP A 60 9.07 -13.30 -4.55
N PHE A 61 9.10 -12.86 -3.30
CA PHE A 61 10.04 -13.33 -2.27
C PHE A 61 9.56 -14.63 -1.62
N LEU A 62 8.24 -14.75 -1.39
CA LEU A 62 7.63 -15.98 -0.91
C LEU A 62 7.67 -17.10 -1.96
N GLU A 63 7.65 -16.75 -3.25
CA GLU A 63 7.59 -17.74 -4.34
C GLU A 63 8.91 -17.92 -5.12
N ASN A 64 9.74 -16.88 -5.29
CA ASN A 64 10.92 -16.87 -6.17
C ASN A 64 12.10 -16.07 -5.58
N TYR A 65 12.65 -16.62 -4.49
CA TYR A 65 13.75 -16.12 -3.64
C TYR A 65 14.95 -15.44 -4.34
N TYR A 66 15.25 -15.73 -5.62
CA TYR A 66 16.50 -15.32 -6.28
C TYR A 66 16.39 -14.29 -7.42
N PHE A 67 15.19 -13.82 -7.80
CA PHE A 67 15.00 -13.04 -9.06
C PHE A 67 14.46 -11.60 -8.88
N VAL A 68 14.40 -11.09 -7.66
CA VAL A 68 13.63 -9.88 -7.31
C VAL A 68 14.38 -8.55 -7.59
N PRO A 69 15.68 -8.38 -7.26
CA PRO A 69 16.34 -7.05 -7.36
C PRO A 69 16.39 -6.48 -8.78
N GLY A 70 16.61 -7.33 -9.79
CA GLY A 70 16.74 -6.90 -11.19
C GLY A 70 15.45 -6.31 -11.78
N ARG A 71 14.27 -6.74 -11.30
CA ARG A 71 12.98 -6.29 -11.84
C ARG A 71 12.60 -4.89 -11.37
N SER A 72 12.88 -4.55 -10.11
CA SER A 72 12.63 -3.21 -9.57
C SER A 72 13.45 -2.13 -10.31
N ILE A 73 14.69 -2.46 -10.69
CA ILE A 73 15.55 -1.59 -11.51
C ILE A 73 14.93 -1.35 -12.88
N GLN A 74 14.61 -2.44 -13.58
CA GLN A 74 14.06 -2.38 -14.93
C GLN A 74 12.77 -1.55 -14.97
N PHE A 75 11.89 -1.76 -13.98
CA PHE A 75 10.63 -1.06 -13.91
C PHE A 75 10.77 0.44 -13.60
N THR A 76 11.63 0.79 -12.64
CA THR A 76 11.91 2.19 -12.29
C THR A 76 12.45 2.96 -13.50
N ASN A 77 13.37 2.35 -14.26
CA ASN A 77 13.92 2.94 -15.47
C ASN A 77 12.86 3.13 -16.57
N ILE A 78 11.95 2.17 -16.73
CA ILE A 78 10.84 2.30 -17.68
C ILE A 78 9.92 3.46 -17.30
N LEU A 79 9.50 3.56 -16.03
CA LEU A 79 8.65 4.66 -15.56
C LEU A 79 9.33 6.01 -15.76
N TYR A 80 10.62 6.10 -15.41
CA TYR A 80 11.41 7.31 -15.64
C TYR A 80 11.46 7.69 -17.12
N GLY A 81 11.68 6.71 -18.01
CA GLY A 81 11.65 6.90 -19.46
C GLY A 81 10.28 7.35 -20.01
N LEU A 82 9.19 7.01 -19.32
CA LEU A 82 7.83 7.46 -19.63
C LEU A 82 7.50 8.86 -19.06
N GLY A 83 8.41 9.48 -18.32
CA GLY A 83 8.25 10.83 -17.79
C GLY A 83 7.98 10.89 -16.28
N ALA A 84 7.88 9.76 -15.59
CA ALA A 84 7.74 9.75 -14.13
C ALA A 84 8.97 10.38 -13.47
N ARG A 85 8.75 11.25 -12.48
CA ARG A 85 9.84 11.89 -11.73
C ARG A 85 9.75 11.68 -10.23
N LYS A 86 8.57 11.43 -9.65
CA LYS A 86 8.41 11.18 -8.21
C LYS A 86 8.01 9.74 -7.99
N ILE A 87 8.95 8.89 -7.57
CA ILE A 87 8.73 7.45 -7.44
C ILE A 87 9.04 7.03 -6.01
N LEU A 88 8.15 6.26 -5.42
CA LEU A 88 8.28 5.65 -4.11
C LEU A 88 8.49 4.14 -4.32
N LEU A 89 9.61 3.61 -3.86
CA LEU A 89 9.87 2.17 -3.81
C LEU A 89 9.66 1.67 -2.38
N SER A 90 8.70 0.77 -2.21
CA SER A 90 8.50 0.09 -0.93
C SER A 90 9.49 -1.06 -0.78
N GLY A 91 10.11 -1.19 0.39
CA GLY A 91 10.80 -2.42 0.78
C GLY A 91 9.84 -3.60 0.93
N ILE A 92 10.37 -4.75 1.31
CA ILE A 92 9.63 -5.97 1.64
C ILE A 92 9.46 -6.03 3.17
N PRO A 93 8.27 -6.36 3.70
CA PRO A 93 8.09 -6.53 5.14
C PRO A 93 8.82 -7.80 5.63
N PRO A 94 8.83 -8.13 6.94
CA PRO A 94 9.29 -9.44 7.42
C PRO A 94 8.38 -10.58 6.91
N ALA A 95 8.59 -10.98 5.66
CA ALA A 95 7.73 -11.92 4.94
C ALA A 95 7.72 -13.31 5.59
N GLY A 96 8.82 -13.69 6.27
CA GLY A 96 8.92 -14.93 7.04
C GLY A 96 7.93 -14.99 8.22
N CYS A 97 7.40 -13.85 8.66
CA CYS A 97 6.39 -13.74 9.69
C CYS A 97 4.95 -13.69 9.15
N LEU A 98 4.74 -13.79 7.84
CA LEU A 98 3.40 -13.84 7.26
C LEU A 98 2.67 -15.15 7.61
N PRO A 99 1.32 -15.16 7.67
CA PRO A 99 0.57 -16.33 8.13
C PRO A 99 0.88 -17.59 7.32
N ILE A 100 1.05 -17.46 6.00
CA ILE A 100 1.39 -18.58 5.13
C ILE A 100 2.81 -19.09 5.39
N ALA A 101 3.80 -18.19 5.48
CA ALA A 101 5.20 -18.56 5.75
C ALA A 101 5.33 -19.28 7.09
N ARG A 102 4.67 -18.78 8.14
CA ARG A 102 4.63 -19.41 9.47
C ARG A 102 3.99 -20.79 9.45
N THR A 103 2.89 -20.95 8.70
CA THR A 103 2.16 -22.23 8.59
C THR A 103 2.97 -23.29 7.84
N VAL A 104 3.70 -22.87 6.79
CA VAL A 104 4.58 -23.75 6.02
C VAL A 104 5.86 -24.10 6.79
N ASN A 105 6.40 -23.16 7.57
CA ASN A 105 7.60 -23.37 8.37
C ASN A 105 7.37 -24.41 9.49
N ASN A 106 6.37 -24.18 10.33
CA ASN A 106 5.94 -25.14 11.34
C ASN A 106 4.44 -24.98 11.58
N PHE A 107 3.66 -25.98 11.16
CA PHE A 107 2.20 -25.93 11.27
C PHE A 107 1.72 -25.75 12.72
N VAL A 108 2.46 -26.30 13.70
CA VAL A 108 2.08 -26.33 15.11
C VAL A 108 2.55 -25.06 15.83
N GLU A 109 3.84 -24.79 15.81
CA GLU A 109 4.41 -23.65 16.55
C GLU A 109 4.19 -22.32 15.82
N ARG A 110 3.99 -22.37 14.50
CA ARG A 110 3.81 -21.21 13.62
C ARG A 110 4.87 -20.15 13.90
N THR A 111 6.13 -20.53 14.02
CA THR A 111 7.25 -19.59 14.21
C THR A 111 7.55 -18.86 12.90
N CYS A 112 8.10 -17.65 13.01
CA CYS A 112 8.61 -16.95 11.84
C CYS A 112 9.71 -17.77 11.17
N LYS A 113 9.75 -17.69 9.84
CA LYS A 113 10.80 -18.29 9.03
C LYS A 113 11.98 -17.31 8.93
N GLU A 114 12.99 -17.47 9.79
CA GLU A 114 14.05 -16.47 9.96
C GLU A 114 14.99 -16.31 8.76
N ASP A 115 15.27 -17.39 8.02
CA ASP A 115 16.02 -17.33 6.76
C ASP A 115 15.30 -16.46 5.71
N ALA A 116 13.97 -16.54 5.65
CA ALA A 116 13.18 -15.65 4.79
C ALA A 116 13.26 -14.18 5.24
N ASN A 117 13.24 -13.93 6.55
CA ASN A 117 13.38 -12.58 7.11
C ASN A 117 14.77 -11.98 6.85
N GLU A 118 15.83 -12.78 7.00
CA GLU A 118 17.21 -12.35 6.71
C GLU A 118 17.35 -11.93 5.25
N ALA A 119 16.79 -12.71 4.34
CA ALA A 119 16.84 -12.39 2.93
C ALA A 119 15.97 -11.17 2.58
N CYS A 120 14.83 -10.95 3.27
CA CYS A 120 14.06 -9.70 3.13
C CYS A 120 14.91 -8.48 3.52
N LYS A 121 15.71 -8.58 4.58
CA LYS A 121 16.64 -7.50 5.00
C LYS A 121 17.71 -7.25 3.94
N ASP A 122 18.37 -8.31 3.45
CA ASP A 122 19.38 -8.20 2.38
C ASP A 122 18.81 -7.55 1.10
N PHE A 123 17.59 -7.93 0.71
CA PHE A 123 16.90 -7.30 -0.41
C PHE A 123 16.67 -5.80 -0.16
N ASN A 124 16.18 -5.44 1.03
CA ASN A 124 15.91 -4.04 1.39
C ASN A 124 17.19 -3.20 1.43
N ASP A 125 18.30 -3.75 1.89
CA ASP A 125 19.61 -3.08 1.88
C ASP A 125 20.09 -2.83 0.43
N LYS A 126 19.91 -3.81 -0.45
CA LYS A 126 20.21 -3.67 -1.88
C LYS A 126 19.28 -2.66 -2.55
N LEU A 127 18.00 -2.65 -2.20
CA LEU A 127 17.02 -1.70 -2.74
C LEU A 127 17.34 -0.26 -2.30
N GLN A 128 17.73 -0.05 -1.05
CA GLN A 128 18.20 1.25 -0.55
C GLN A 128 19.44 1.75 -1.29
N ASN A 129 20.42 0.87 -1.52
CA ASN A 129 21.60 1.19 -2.31
C ASN A 129 21.21 1.58 -3.75
N LEU A 130 20.32 0.83 -4.38
CA LEU A 130 19.79 1.14 -5.71
C LEU A 130 19.13 2.53 -5.73
N VAL A 131 18.26 2.82 -4.77
CA VAL A 131 17.58 4.12 -4.67
C VAL A 131 18.59 5.26 -4.57
N ARG A 132 19.63 5.09 -3.75
CA ARG A 132 20.72 6.07 -3.63
C ARG A 132 21.49 6.27 -4.94
N ASN A 133 21.73 5.22 -5.70
CA ASN A 133 22.46 5.31 -6.97
C ASN A 133 21.60 5.95 -8.07
N LEU A 134 20.35 5.52 -8.23
CA LEU A 134 19.45 6.07 -9.24
C LEU A 134 19.14 7.56 -9.03
N ASN A 135 19.05 8.03 -7.78
CA ASN A 135 18.90 9.47 -7.51
C ASN A 135 20.13 10.29 -7.98
N LYS A 136 21.32 9.69 -8.08
CA LYS A 136 22.52 10.35 -8.60
C LYS A 136 22.61 10.29 -10.12
N GLU A 137 22.16 9.19 -10.71
CA GLU A 137 22.29 8.90 -12.13
C GLU A 137 21.17 9.52 -12.97
N LEU A 138 19.96 9.63 -12.43
CA LEU A 138 18.78 10.08 -13.16
C LEU A 138 18.43 11.54 -12.83
N GLY A 139 18.69 12.44 -13.78
CA GLY A 139 18.45 13.86 -13.62
C GLY A 139 16.98 14.20 -13.32
N GLY A 140 16.75 14.89 -12.20
CA GLY A 140 15.42 15.37 -11.81
C GLY A 140 14.47 14.28 -11.30
N ILE A 141 14.94 13.06 -11.07
CA ILE A 141 14.18 12.05 -10.33
C ILE A 141 14.18 12.40 -8.83
N ILE A 142 13.09 12.07 -8.17
CA ILE A 142 12.94 12.00 -6.73
C ILE A 142 12.51 10.56 -6.45
N LEU A 143 13.46 9.73 -6.07
CA LEU A 143 13.21 8.34 -5.74
C LEU A 143 13.31 8.16 -4.21
N ILE A 144 12.22 7.73 -3.58
CA ILE A 144 12.12 7.59 -2.12
C ILE A 144 12.00 6.10 -1.79
N TYR A 145 12.84 5.61 -0.90
CA TYR A 145 12.69 4.29 -0.29
C TYR A 145 11.76 4.38 0.93
N VAL A 146 10.84 3.44 1.07
CA VAL A 146 10.00 3.30 2.27
C VAL A 146 10.32 2.00 2.99
N ASP A 147 10.78 2.12 4.23
CA ASP A 147 11.11 1.00 5.10
C ASP A 147 9.87 0.40 5.76
N ILE A 148 9.14 -0.41 5.02
CA ILE A 148 8.00 -1.14 5.62
C ILE A 148 8.45 -2.31 6.51
N TYR A 149 9.71 -2.74 6.43
CA TYR A 149 10.22 -3.85 7.24
C TYR A 149 10.25 -3.47 8.71
N TYR A 150 10.84 -2.31 9.03
CA TYR A 150 10.91 -1.83 10.40
C TYR A 150 9.52 -1.60 10.99
N HIS A 151 8.62 -0.95 10.24
CA HIS A 151 7.27 -0.65 10.70
C HIS A 151 6.42 -1.91 10.93
N VAL A 152 6.50 -2.90 10.03
CA VAL A 152 5.77 -4.16 10.22
C VAL A 152 6.42 -5.02 11.30
N SER A 153 7.76 -4.99 11.43
CA SER A 153 8.47 -5.70 12.51
C SER A 153 8.14 -5.14 13.89
N SER A 154 8.04 -3.81 14.04
CA SER A 154 7.65 -3.19 15.31
C SER A 154 6.23 -3.59 15.68
N ILE A 155 5.30 -3.58 14.73
CA ILE A 155 3.93 -4.07 14.89
C ILE A 155 3.92 -5.57 15.29
N LEU A 156 4.66 -6.42 14.59
CA LEU A 156 4.75 -7.86 14.89
C LEU A 156 5.33 -8.12 16.28
N PHE A 157 6.40 -7.44 16.66
CA PHE A 157 7.00 -7.58 17.98
C PHE A 157 6.01 -7.20 19.08
N THR A 158 5.16 -6.21 18.83
CA THR A 158 4.13 -5.86 19.81
C THR A 158 2.94 -6.82 19.82
N ILE A 159 2.56 -7.39 18.67
CA ILE A 159 1.47 -8.38 18.58
C ILE A 159 1.88 -9.72 19.20
N LEU A 160 3.11 -10.19 18.97
CA LEU A 160 3.59 -11.48 19.46
C LEU A 160 3.73 -11.54 20.99
N ASN A 161 3.85 -10.38 21.66
CA ASN A 161 3.86 -10.28 23.11
C ASN A 161 2.45 -10.15 23.74
N TYR A 162 1.40 -9.86 22.94
CA TYR A 162 0.02 -9.70 23.42
C TYR A 162 -0.98 -10.35 22.45
N THR A 163 -1.19 -11.66 22.63
CA THR A 163 -2.31 -12.51 22.18
C THR A 163 -2.40 -13.00 20.72
N PRO A 164 -2.91 -14.24 20.48
CA PRO A 164 -2.81 -14.95 19.21
C PRO A 164 -4.06 -14.74 18.33
N THR A 165 -4.14 -13.65 17.56
CA THR A 165 -4.97 -13.61 16.34
C THR A 165 -4.56 -12.47 15.42
N GLY A 166 -4.09 -12.83 14.22
CA GLY A 166 -4.30 -12.09 12.97
C GLY A 166 -3.48 -10.81 12.74
N THR A 167 -2.54 -10.90 11.80
CA THR A 167 -1.75 -9.82 11.17
C THR A 167 -2.54 -8.56 10.76
N TYR A 168 -1.91 -7.37 10.87
CA TYR A 168 -2.36 -6.13 10.23
C TYR A 168 -1.42 -5.76 9.06
N GLU A 169 -2.00 -5.75 7.87
CA GLU A 169 -1.46 -5.12 6.67
C GLU A 169 -2.33 -3.88 6.44
N PHE A 170 -1.74 -2.70 6.22
CA PHE A 170 -2.50 -1.45 5.95
C PHE A 170 -3.18 -1.46 4.55
N ALA A 171 -3.27 -2.64 3.94
CA ALA A 171 -4.10 -2.98 2.81
C ALA A 171 -4.65 -4.40 3.04
N SER A 172 -5.59 -4.58 3.98
CA SER A 172 -6.25 -5.87 4.11
C SER A 172 -7.09 -6.16 2.86
N LEU A 173 -6.74 -7.22 2.15
CA LEU A 173 -7.69 -8.01 1.35
C LEU A 173 -8.87 -8.37 2.26
N CYS A 174 -9.99 -7.67 2.12
CA CYS A 174 -11.26 -8.01 2.75
C CYS A 174 -11.60 -9.46 2.42
N ARG A 175 -11.62 -10.34 3.43
CA ARG A 175 -12.04 -11.72 3.24
C ARG A 175 -13.51 -11.86 3.62
N ALA A 176 -14.37 -11.98 2.60
CA ALA A 176 -15.78 -12.37 2.72
C ALA A 176 -16.56 -11.64 3.83
N GLY A 177 -16.67 -10.32 3.72
CA GLY A 177 -17.54 -9.50 4.59
C GLY A 177 -16.98 -9.16 5.98
N ARG A 178 -15.71 -9.44 6.27
CA ARG A 178 -15.03 -9.07 7.53
C ARG A 178 -13.92 -8.05 7.29
N CYS A 179 -14.28 -6.89 6.77
CA CYS A 179 -13.39 -5.74 6.73
C CYS A 179 -13.29 -5.12 8.13
N ILE A 180 -12.11 -4.61 8.50
CA ILE A 180 -11.93 -3.87 9.75
C ILE A 180 -12.69 -2.54 9.59
N PRO A 181 -13.60 -2.17 10.50
CA PRO A 181 -14.24 -0.87 10.43
C PRO A 181 -13.25 0.26 10.68
N LEU A 182 -13.43 1.41 10.00
CA LEU A 182 -12.59 2.60 10.17
C LEU A 182 -12.42 3.05 11.64
N SER A 183 -13.47 2.90 12.45
CA SER A 183 -13.39 3.18 13.89
C SER A 183 -12.38 2.28 14.61
N LYS A 184 -12.34 1.00 14.23
CA LYS A 184 -11.41 0.04 14.81
C LYS A 184 -9.98 0.27 14.32
N GLU A 185 -9.80 0.69 13.07
CA GLU A 185 -8.50 1.13 12.55
C GLU A 185 -7.93 2.30 13.37
N LEU A 186 -8.76 3.28 13.76
CA LEU A 186 -8.33 4.38 14.64
C LEU A 186 -7.94 3.91 16.04
N GLU A 187 -8.66 2.94 16.60
CA GLU A 187 -8.29 2.35 17.90
C GLU A 187 -6.93 1.66 17.83
N TYR A 188 -6.68 0.87 16.77
CA TYR A 188 -5.39 0.23 16.57
C TYR A 188 -4.26 1.24 16.34
N PHE A 189 -4.55 2.34 15.66
CA PHE A 189 -3.57 3.39 15.48
C PHE A 189 -3.18 4.05 16.81
N LYS A 190 -4.13 4.33 17.70
CA LYS A 190 -3.85 4.84 19.06
C LYS A 190 -2.99 3.87 19.86
N ASP A 191 -3.36 2.59 19.88
CA ASP A 191 -2.61 1.55 20.56
C ASP A 191 -1.17 1.45 20.00
N TYR A 192 -1.01 1.53 18.67
CA TYR A 192 0.30 1.60 18.04
C TYR A 192 1.11 2.82 18.47
N GLN A 193 0.50 4.00 18.61
CA GLN A 193 1.20 5.19 19.11
C GLN A 193 1.74 4.97 20.51
N ASP A 194 0.93 4.43 21.43
CA ASP A 194 1.34 4.15 22.82
C ASP A 194 2.52 3.17 22.86
N LYS A 195 2.44 2.13 22.04
CA LYS A 195 3.49 1.11 21.90
C LYS A 195 4.78 1.68 21.31
N LEU A 196 4.67 2.54 20.31
CA LEU A 196 5.82 3.19 19.70
C LEU A 196 6.47 4.18 20.67
N ILE A 197 5.69 4.88 21.49
CA ILE A 197 6.19 5.79 22.54
C ILE A 197 7.04 5.01 23.53
N ALA A 198 6.58 3.82 23.96
CA ALA A 198 7.34 2.96 24.85
C ALA A 198 8.67 2.47 24.25
N PHE A 199 8.77 2.38 22.92
CA PHE A 199 9.94 1.83 22.23
C PHE A 199 10.99 2.90 21.86
N VAL A 200 10.57 4.02 21.25
CA VAL A 200 11.49 5.06 20.74
C VAL A 200 11.42 6.39 21.47
N GLY A 201 10.53 6.52 22.45
CA GLY A 201 10.29 7.77 23.18
C GLY A 201 9.34 8.72 22.46
N GLN A 202 8.66 9.54 23.26
CA GLN A 202 7.52 10.35 22.83
C GLN A 202 7.85 11.36 21.72
N ASP A 203 8.97 12.08 21.83
CA ASP A 203 9.36 13.10 20.84
C ASP A 203 9.54 12.50 19.44
N LYS A 204 10.16 11.32 19.37
CA LYS A 204 10.40 10.64 18.10
C LYS A 204 9.10 10.12 17.50
N VAL A 205 8.14 9.69 18.31
CA VAL A 205 6.81 9.33 17.83
C VAL A 205 6.06 10.52 17.29
N ILE A 206 6.05 11.65 18.00
CA ILE A 206 5.36 12.87 17.53
C ILE A 206 5.90 13.30 16.16
N GLU A 207 7.23 13.31 16.00
CA GLU A 207 7.87 13.60 14.72
C GLU A 207 7.45 12.58 13.64
N THR A 208 7.55 11.29 13.94
CA THR A 208 7.22 10.21 13.00
C THR A 208 5.77 10.29 12.52
N ILE A 209 4.82 10.46 13.44
CA ILE A 209 3.39 10.56 13.15
C ILE A 209 3.09 11.80 12.31
N ARG A 210 3.72 12.93 12.63
CA ARG A 210 3.55 14.19 11.88
C ARG A 210 4.09 14.09 10.45
N GLU A 211 5.24 13.45 10.28
CA GLU A 211 5.95 13.41 9.00
C GLU A 211 5.50 12.26 8.08
N SER A 212 4.80 11.25 8.62
CA SER A 212 4.25 10.13 7.87
C SER A 212 3.13 10.55 6.91
N LEU A 213 3.05 9.85 5.77
CA LEU A 213 1.95 9.96 4.81
C LEU A 213 0.91 8.89 5.12
N TYR A 214 -0.33 9.32 5.34
CA TYR A 214 -1.48 8.45 5.59
C TYR A 214 -2.29 8.33 4.32
N MET A 215 -2.42 7.13 3.79
CA MET A 215 -3.25 6.86 2.62
C MET A 215 -4.58 6.28 3.08
N VAL A 216 -5.67 6.93 2.70
CA VAL A 216 -7.03 6.57 3.08
C VAL A 216 -7.81 6.31 1.80
N SER A 217 -8.39 5.12 1.66
CA SER A 217 -9.31 4.77 0.58
C SER A 217 -10.58 4.21 1.19
N VAL A 218 -11.72 4.75 0.78
CA VAL A 218 -13.04 4.41 1.32
C VAL A 218 -14.06 4.38 0.18
N GLY A 219 -15.09 3.55 0.31
CA GLY A 219 -16.26 3.60 -0.55
C GLY A 219 -16.33 2.57 -1.69
N THR A 220 -15.21 2.04 -2.20
CA THR A 220 -15.26 1.07 -3.33
C THR A 220 -16.10 -0.16 -2.98
N ASN A 221 -15.82 -0.77 -1.82
CA ASN A 221 -16.57 -1.94 -1.34
C ASN A 221 -17.98 -1.56 -0.88
N ASP A 222 -18.16 -0.36 -0.32
CA ASP A 222 -19.47 0.13 0.14
C ASP A 222 -20.47 0.25 -1.03
N PHE A 223 -20.02 0.76 -2.19
CA PHE A 223 -20.86 0.77 -3.37
C PHE A 223 -21.04 -0.62 -3.99
N LEU A 224 -19.95 -1.32 -4.28
CA LEU A 224 -20.02 -2.58 -5.02
C LEU A 224 -20.71 -3.68 -4.22
N GLU A 225 -20.31 -3.89 -2.97
CA GLU A 225 -20.83 -4.96 -2.13
C GLU A 225 -22.10 -4.53 -1.40
N ASN A 226 -22.06 -3.42 -0.65
CA ASN A 226 -23.14 -3.10 0.28
C ASN A 226 -24.34 -2.39 -0.36
N TYR A 227 -24.13 -1.62 -1.43
CA TYR A 227 -25.20 -0.88 -2.10
C TYR A 227 -25.77 -1.62 -3.31
N TYR A 228 -24.94 -2.05 -4.25
CA TYR A 228 -25.42 -2.66 -5.49
C TYR A 228 -25.61 -4.18 -5.41
N PHE A 229 -24.75 -4.92 -4.70
CA PHE A 229 -24.81 -6.38 -4.65
C PHE A 229 -25.72 -6.90 -3.53
N VAL A 230 -25.63 -6.32 -2.33
CA VAL A 230 -26.48 -6.67 -1.18
C VAL A 230 -27.65 -5.67 -1.11
N PRO A 231 -28.92 -6.12 -1.22
CA PRO A 231 -30.06 -5.21 -1.38
C PRO A 231 -30.37 -4.35 -0.13
N GLY A 232 -29.69 -4.57 0.99
CA GLY A 232 -29.96 -3.88 2.24
C GLY A 232 -29.81 -2.35 2.16
N ARG A 233 -28.70 -1.84 1.58
CA ARG A 233 -28.48 -0.38 1.52
C ARG A 233 -29.23 0.30 0.39
N SER A 234 -29.40 -0.35 -0.76
CA SER A 234 -30.21 0.21 -1.86
C SER A 234 -31.70 0.33 -1.53
N ILE A 235 -32.20 -0.46 -0.56
CA ILE A 235 -33.58 -0.32 -0.05
C ILE A 235 -33.68 0.83 0.97
N GLN A 236 -32.60 1.12 1.70
CA GLN A 236 -32.58 2.14 2.76
C GLN A 236 -32.28 3.54 2.26
N PHE A 237 -31.52 3.68 1.19
CA PHE A 237 -30.97 4.95 0.74
C PHE A 237 -31.06 5.10 -0.77
N MET A 238 -31.36 6.31 -1.24
CA MET A 238 -31.00 6.71 -2.60
C MET A 238 -29.46 6.87 -2.73
N VAL A 239 -28.96 6.82 -3.97
CA VAL A 239 -27.51 6.83 -4.24
C VAL A 239 -26.85 8.09 -3.68
N ASP A 240 -27.49 9.24 -3.81
CA ASP A 240 -27.04 10.53 -3.30
C ASP A 240 -27.03 10.57 -1.76
N GLU A 241 -28.07 10.05 -1.12
CA GLU A 241 -28.15 9.92 0.34
C GLU A 241 -27.06 9.00 0.89
N TYR A 242 -26.84 7.86 0.23
CA TYR A 242 -25.78 6.93 0.62
C TYR A 242 -24.38 7.52 0.40
N THR A 243 -24.19 8.28 -0.67
CA THR A 243 -22.94 9.02 -0.92
C THR A 243 -22.68 10.01 0.21
N ASN A 244 -23.67 10.82 0.59
CA ASN A 244 -23.55 11.77 1.70
C ASN A 244 -23.25 11.06 3.03
N PHE A 245 -23.87 9.90 3.27
CA PHE A 245 -23.60 9.07 4.43
C PHE A 245 -22.13 8.61 4.48
N LEU A 246 -21.60 8.06 3.38
CA LEU A 246 -20.20 7.63 3.30
C LEU A 246 -19.21 8.78 3.44
N ILE A 247 -19.49 9.94 2.84
CA ILE A 247 -18.68 11.15 2.99
C ILE A 247 -18.68 11.62 4.45
N GLY A 248 -19.81 11.51 5.16
CA GLY A 248 -19.90 11.77 6.59
C GLY A 248 -18.95 10.89 7.41
N ILE A 249 -18.94 9.58 7.15
CA ILE A 249 -18.04 8.62 7.81
C ILE A 249 -16.57 8.98 7.50
N ALA A 250 -16.24 9.22 6.24
CA ALA A 250 -14.88 9.58 5.82
C ALA A 250 -14.41 10.87 6.50
N LYS A 251 -15.25 11.90 6.57
CA LYS A 251 -14.96 13.16 7.24
C LYS A 251 -14.64 12.95 8.72
N THR A 252 -15.45 12.17 9.43
CA THR A 252 -15.23 11.86 10.85
C THR A 252 -13.89 11.16 11.05
N PHE A 253 -13.62 10.10 10.28
CA PHE A 253 -12.36 9.36 10.37
C PHE A 253 -11.15 10.26 10.11
N LEU A 254 -11.18 11.10 9.08
CA LEU A 254 -10.09 12.02 8.75
C LEU A 254 -9.86 13.06 9.85
N THR A 255 -10.94 13.55 10.46
CA THR A 255 -10.88 14.50 11.57
C THR A 255 -10.24 13.87 12.80
N ASP A 256 -10.63 12.64 13.13
CA ASP A 256 -10.07 11.89 14.25
C ASP A 256 -8.60 11.55 14.01
N LEU A 257 -8.25 11.07 12.81
CA LEU A 257 -6.88 10.78 12.41
C LEU A 257 -5.99 12.04 12.50
N TYR A 258 -6.49 13.19 12.07
CA TYR A 258 -5.81 14.48 12.24
C TYR A 258 -5.66 14.86 13.72
N GLY A 259 -6.69 14.61 14.53
CA GLY A 259 -6.64 14.79 15.99
C GLY A 259 -5.55 13.96 16.67
N LEU A 260 -5.20 12.80 16.09
CA LEU A 260 -4.11 11.93 16.54
C LEU A 260 -2.73 12.33 16.04
N GLY A 261 -2.60 13.45 15.32
CA GLY A 261 -1.32 14.01 14.92
C GLY A 261 -0.95 13.82 13.45
N ALA A 262 -1.75 13.09 12.67
CA ALA A 262 -1.54 12.97 11.23
C ALA A 262 -1.62 14.33 10.53
N ARG A 263 -0.69 14.62 9.62
CA ARG A 263 -0.68 15.90 8.87
C ARG A 263 -0.67 15.74 7.36
N LYS A 264 -0.03 14.69 6.84
CA LYS A 264 0.03 14.42 5.41
C LYS A 264 -0.95 13.30 5.10
N ILE A 265 -2.17 13.65 4.69
CA ILE A 265 -3.22 12.66 4.41
C ILE A 265 -3.58 12.70 2.93
N LEU A 266 -3.45 11.55 2.26
CA LEU A 266 -3.95 11.31 0.92
C LEU A 266 -5.28 10.57 1.04
N LEU A 267 -6.38 11.25 0.70
CA LEU A 267 -7.68 10.61 0.50
C LEU A 267 -7.83 10.24 -0.98
N SER A 268 -7.91 8.95 -1.28
CA SER A 268 -8.15 8.44 -2.63
C SER A 268 -9.64 8.43 -2.94
N GLY A 269 -10.00 8.81 -4.17
CA GLY A 269 -11.35 8.65 -4.68
C GLY A 269 -11.66 7.20 -5.07
N ILE A 270 -12.94 6.94 -5.34
CA ILE A 270 -13.40 5.63 -5.81
C ILE A 270 -13.09 5.52 -7.31
N PRO A 271 -12.33 4.51 -7.77
CA PRO A 271 -12.10 4.32 -9.20
C PRO A 271 -13.39 3.86 -9.90
N PRO A 272 -13.46 3.90 -11.26
CA PRO A 272 -14.61 3.38 -12.01
C PRO A 272 -14.83 1.87 -11.73
N GLY A 273 -15.64 1.56 -10.73
CA GLY A 273 -15.79 0.20 -10.19
C GLY A 273 -16.39 -0.81 -11.18
N GLY A 274 -17.21 -0.35 -12.13
CA GLY A 274 -17.80 -1.21 -13.17
C GLY A 274 -16.80 -1.76 -14.19
N CYS A 275 -15.54 -1.33 -14.14
CA CYS A 275 -14.45 -1.82 -14.99
C CYS A 275 -13.44 -2.68 -14.22
N LEU A 276 -13.69 -2.97 -12.94
CA LEU A 276 -12.85 -3.86 -12.14
C LEU A 276 -13.16 -5.33 -12.54
N PRO A 277 -12.14 -6.16 -12.81
CA PRO A 277 -12.31 -7.54 -13.27
C PRO A 277 -12.92 -8.48 -12.23
#